data_AF-A0A915IG16-F1
#
_entry.id   AF-A0A915IG16-F1
#
_cell.length_a   1.000
_cell.length_b   1.000
_cell.length_c   1.000
_cell.angle_alpha   90.00
_cell.angle_beta   90.00
_cell.angle_gamma   90.00
#
_symmetry.space_group_name_H-M   'P 1'
#
loop_
_entity.id
_entity.type
_entity.pdbx_description
1 polymer ?
#
loop_
_entity_poly.entity_id
_entity_poly.type
_entity_poly.pdbx_seq_one_letter_code
_entity_poly.pdbx_strand_id
1 'polypeptide(L)'
;GSHRWLQVAKNQCRITHSNPLAITGAVLQTAAVHLALNMSDKTFDTLDFISKLKDVAQSEEYCCNNACIPCSKEASKPYISAFGRFSSLVDRSPFEIATVLGTCNGLEAHTSVPAAIFSFLRSFSLNCEFSDIQDPILRTIGFAVSLNGDTDTIASMAAAVSGAFYGNTLKDEIWKGVFEVAFVKYSLSSTVRDPTEKGVAVVEAMAAAPAPQIRTPKSRCAVCNQVVNEGEVVFAANRFW
;
A
#
# COMPACT_ATOMS: atom_id res chain seq x y z
N GLY A 1 8.96 19.67 13.00
CA GLY A 1 9.99 19.68 11.93
C GLY A 1 9.51 18.82 10.78
N SER A 2 9.65 19.33 9.55
CA SER A 2 9.06 18.86 8.27
C SER A 2 9.28 17.38 7.88
N HIS A 3 10.04 16.60 8.66
CA HIS A 3 10.41 15.21 8.34
C HIS A 3 10.03 14.19 9.44
N ARG A 4 9.22 14.58 10.45
CA ARG A 4 8.84 13.68 11.56
C ARG A 4 8.15 12.39 11.07
N TRP A 5 7.28 12.52 10.06
CA TRP A 5 6.55 11.39 9.48
C TRP A 5 7.47 10.40 8.74
N LEU A 6 8.55 10.88 8.10
CA LEU A 6 9.58 10.04 7.48
C LEU A 6 10.38 9.24 8.51
N GLN A 7 10.62 9.80 9.70
CA GLN A 7 11.31 9.07 10.76
C GLN A 7 10.42 8.02 11.42
N VAL A 8 9.13 8.34 11.62
CA VAL A 8 8.11 7.39 12.08
C VAL A 8 8.00 6.23 11.07
N ALA A 9 7.74 6.56 9.80
CA ALA A 9 8.33 5.97 8.59
C ALA A 9 9.23 4.73 8.78
N LYS A 10 10.50 5.08 9.00
CA LYS A 10 11.62 4.17 9.13
C LYS A 10 11.52 3.33 10.39
N ASN A 11 11.19 3.96 11.51
CA ASN A 11 11.21 3.30 12.81
C ASN A 11 10.15 2.19 12.89
N GLN A 12 8.95 2.40 12.35
CA GLN A 12 7.94 1.34 12.34
C GLN A 12 8.33 0.17 11.42
N CYS A 13 8.96 0.45 10.27
CA CYS A 13 9.40 -0.59 9.34
C CYS A 13 10.53 -1.43 9.96
N ARG A 14 11.44 -0.77 10.70
CA ARG A 14 12.57 -1.43 11.40
C ARG A 14 12.15 -2.43 12.48
N ILE A 15 10.90 -2.41 12.92
CA ILE A 15 10.39 -3.42 13.87
C ILE A 15 10.40 -4.81 13.24
N THR A 16 10.13 -4.92 11.94
CA THR A 16 10.02 -6.21 11.23
C THR A 16 10.97 -6.35 10.06
N HIS A 17 11.52 -5.26 9.52
CA HIS A 17 12.40 -5.26 8.36
C HIS A 17 13.69 -4.49 8.64
N SER A 18 14.83 -5.17 8.54
CA SER A 18 16.15 -4.52 8.59
C SER A 18 16.73 -4.19 7.21
N ASN A 19 16.09 -4.66 6.13
CA ASN A 19 16.55 -4.46 4.77
C ASN A 19 16.36 -2.98 4.33
N PRO A 20 17.42 -2.28 3.89
CA PRO A 20 17.31 -0.91 3.38
C PRO A 20 16.30 -0.72 2.25
N LEU A 21 16.12 -1.72 1.37
CA LEU A 21 15.10 -1.66 0.32
C LEU A 21 13.69 -1.59 0.91
N ALA A 22 13.39 -2.41 1.91
CA ALA A 22 12.08 -2.41 2.57
C ALA A 22 11.79 -1.10 3.30
N ILE A 23 12.80 -0.58 4.02
CA ILE A 23 12.67 0.69 4.73
C ILE A 23 12.48 1.86 3.76
N THR A 24 13.20 1.88 2.63
CA THR A 24 13.04 2.92 1.61
C THR A 24 11.65 2.85 0.99
N GLY A 25 11.13 1.63 0.78
CA GLY A 25 9.78 1.42 0.30
C GLY A 25 8.73 1.96 1.27
N ALA A 26 8.85 1.66 2.56
CA ALA A 26 7.93 2.18 3.59
C ALA A 26 7.95 3.72 3.66
N VAL A 27 9.13 4.31 3.53
CA VAL A 27 9.30 5.77 3.46
C VAL A 27 8.63 6.33 2.21
N LEU A 28 8.89 5.76 1.04
CA LEU A 28 8.32 6.22 -0.23
C LEU A 28 6.79 6.07 -0.28
N GLN A 29 6.26 4.97 0.26
CA GLN A 29 4.83 4.77 0.39
C GLN A 29 4.21 5.85 1.30
N THR A 30 4.84 6.15 2.43
CA THR A 30 4.38 7.23 3.33
C THR A 30 4.47 8.60 2.66
N ALA A 31 5.54 8.83 1.88
CA ALA A 31 5.71 10.07 1.14
C ALA A 31 4.64 10.24 0.06
N ALA A 32 4.30 9.18 -0.66
CA ALA A 32 3.23 9.20 -1.67
C ALA A 32 1.89 9.57 -1.04
N VAL A 33 1.53 8.96 0.10
CA VAL A 33 0.31 9.30 0.85
C VAL A 33 0.35 10.75 1.33
N HIS A 34 1.47 11.20 1.91
CA HIS A 34 1.62 12.56 2.40
C HIS A 34 1.50 13.60 1.27
N LEU A 35 2.15 13.35 0.13
CA LEU A 35 2.07 14.22 -1.04
C LEU A 35 0.64 14.26 -1.58
N ALA A 36 -0.02 13.11 -1.72
CA ALA A 36 -1.41 13.00 -2.16
C ALA A 36 -2.37 13.81 -1.26
N LEU A 37 -2.21 13.72 0.07
CA LEU A 37 -3.02 14.49 1.04
C LEU A 37 -2.86 16.02 0.93
N ASN A 38 -1.71 16.49 0.44
CA ASN A 38 -1.37 17.92 0.41
C ASN A 38 -1.47 18.53 -0.99
N MET A 39 -1.93 17.77 -1.98
CA MET A 39 -2.19 18.29 -3.32
C MET A 39 -3.56 18.95 -3.38
N SER A 40 -3.65 20.08 -4.09
CA SER A 40 -4.91 20.80 -4.28
C SER A 40 -5.63 20.33 -5.54
N ASP A 41 -6.97 20.31 -5.49
CA ASP A 41 -7.88 19.69 -6.46
C ASP A 41 -7.77 20.15 -7.92
N LYS A 42 -7.00 21.19 -8.25
CA LYS A 42 -7.15 21.89 -9.54
C LYS A 42 -6.28 21.37 -10.68
N THR A 43 -5.15 20.71 -10.42
CA THR A 43 -4.35 20.01 -11.44
C THR A 43 -3.35 19.08 -10.75
N PHE A 44 -3.50 17.77 -10.88
CA PHE A 44 -2.48 16.82 -10.41
C PHE A 44 -1.29 16.84 -11.38
N ASP A 45 -0.15 17.40 -10.94
CA ASP A 45 1.10 17.36 -11.70
C ASP A 45 1.85 16.05 -11.39
N THR A 46 1.74 15.10 -12.31
CA THR A 46 2.40 13.80 -12.20
C THR A 46 3.92 13.91 -12.18
N LEU A 47 4.49 14.86 -12.92
CA LEU A 47 5.95 15.01 -13.01
C LEU A 47 6.50 15.58 -11.70
N ASP A 48 5.85 16.59 -11.12
CA ASP A 48 6.20 17.13 -9.81
C ASP A 48 6.05 16.07 -8.70
N PHE A 49 4.96 15.30 -8.71
CA PHE A 49 4.76 14.20 -7.76
C PHE A 49 5.90 13.18 -7.80
N ILE A 50 6.26 12.72 -9.00
CA ILE A 50 7.36 11.76 -9.19
C ILE A 50 8.71 12.39 -8.81
N SER A 51 8.93 13.66 -9.13
CA SER A 51 10.17 14.37 -8.77
C SER A 51 10.35 14.41 -7.26
N LYS A 52 9.32 14.80 -6.51
CA LYS A 52 9.35 14.85 -5.04
C LYS A 52 9.60 13.48 -4.43
N LEU A 53 9.04 12.41 -5.00
CA LEU A 53 9.34 11.04 -4.55
C LEU A 53 10.80 10.64 -4.80
N LYS A 54 11.38 11.03 -5.94
CA LYS A 54 12.80 10.82 -6.22
C LYS A 54 13.68 11.59 -5.23
N ASP A 55 13.34 12.83 -4.92
CA ASP A 55 14.06 13.65 -3.94
C ASP A 55 14.02 12.99 -2.55
N VAL A 56 12.84 12.51 -2.11
CA VAL A 56 12.71 11.74 -0.87
C VAL A 56 13.63 10.52 -0.92
N ALA A 57 13.55 9.68 -1.95
CA ALA A 57 14.39 8.48 -2.07
C ALA A 57 15.89 8.78 -2.03
N GLN A 58 16.33 9.90 -2.60
CA GLN A 58 17.74 10.31 -2.60
C GLN A 58 18.20 10.91 -1.27
N SER A 59 17.29 11.54 -0.52
CA SER A 59 17.57 12.09 0.82
C SER A 59 17.64 11.03 1.92
N GLU A 60 17.28 9.78 1.60
CA GLU A 60 17.29 8.68 2.56
C GLU A 60 18.71 8.27 2.95
N GLU A 61 19.10 8.61 4.17
CA GLU A 61 20.34 8.14 4.78
C GLU A 61 20.10 6.93 5.70
N TYR A 62 20.97 5.93 5.57
CA TYR A 62 20.96 4.71 6.37
C TYR A 62 22.29 4.59 7.11
N CYS A 63 22.24 4.79 8.43
CA CYS A 63 23.36 4.47 9.29
C CYS A 63 23.26 2.99 9.71
N CYS A 64 24.24 2.19 9.31
CA CYS A 64 24.44 0.85 9.84
C CYS A 64 25.61 0.95 10.83
N ASN A 65 25.37 0.74 12.13
CA ASN A 65 26.41 0.71 13.17
C ASN A 65 27.39 1.90 13.14
N ASN A 66 26.88 3.13 13.26
CA ASN A 66 27.66 4.38 13.30
C ASN A 66 28.58 4.68 12.11
N ALA A 67 28.54 3.87 11.05
CA ALA A 67 29.13 4.20 9.75
C ALA A 67 28.00 4.57 8.77
N CYS A 68 28.08 5.74 8.14
CA CYS A 68 27.30 6.05 6.95
C CYS A 68 27.83 5.19 5.81
N ILE A 69 27.30 3.98 5.67
CA ILE A 69 27.69 3.06 4.59
C ILE A 69 27.08 3.58 3.27
N PRO A 70 27.79 3.45 2.13
CA PRO A 70 27.25 3.75 0.79
C PRO A 70 25.85 3.17 0.53
N CYS A 71 25.52 2.02 1.16
CA CYS A 71 24.29 1.24 1.03
C CYS A 71 22.99 2.06 1.05
N SER A 72 22.99 3.24 1.69
CA SER A 72 21.84 4.13 1.69
C SER A 72 21.43 4.58 0.29
N LYS A 73 22.40 4.93 -0.56
CA LYS A 73 22.17 5.35 -1.94
C LYS A 73 21.91 4.18 -2.87
N GLU A 74 22.42 2.99 -2.56
CA GLU A 74 22.10 1.80 -3.35
C GLU A 74 20.62 1.40 -3.24
N ALA A 75 20.03 1.54 -2.04
CA ALA A 75 18.65 1.15 -1.80
C ALA A 75 17.63 2.01 -2.57
N SER A 76 17.97 3.25 -2.94
CA SER A 76 17.08 4.12 -3.72
C SER A 76 17.14 3.87 -5.22
N LYS A 77 18.23 3.27 -5.74
CA LYS A 77 18.43 3.05 -7.19
C LYS A 77 17.28 2.27 -7.85
N PRO A 78 16.77 1.15 -7.28
CA PRO A 78 15.68 0.41 -7.90
C PRO A 78 14.39 1.25 -8.00
N TYR A 79 14.06 2.03 -6.96
CA TYR A 79 12.89 2.91 -6.95
C TYR A 79 13.02 4.04 -7.98
N ILE A 80 14.17 4.72 -8.01
CA ILE A 80 14.43 5.80 -8.98
C ILE A 80 14.36 5.27 -10.41
N SER A 81 14.90 4.07 -10.65
CA SER A 81 14.83 3.40 -11.95
C SER A 81 13.39 3.09 -12.34
N ALA A 82 12.59 2.53 -11.43
CA ALA A 82 11.18 2.26 -11.66
C ALA A 82 10.40 3.55 -11.98
N PHE A 83 10.56 4.60 -11.18
CA PHE A 83 9.95 5.91 -11.42
C PHE A 83 10.38 6.54 -12.75
N GLY A 84 11.62 6.29 -13.19
CA GLY A 84 12.11 6.72 -14.51
C GLY A 84 11.40 6.07 -15.70
N ARG A 85 10.74 4.93 -15.49
CA ARG A 85 10.02 4.18 -16.53
C ARG A 85 8.54 4.55 -16.63
N PHE A 86 7.98 5.30 -15.68
CA PHE A 86 6.53 5.56 -15.62
C PHE A 86 5.99 6.20 -16.90
N SER A 87 6.70 7.16 -17.49
CA SER A 87 6.24 7.84 -18.71
C SER A 87 6.14 6.90 -19.92
N SER A 88 6.98 5.86 -20.02
CA SER A 88 6.93 4.89 -21.12
C SER A 88 5.90 3.78 -20.91
N LEU A 89 5.30 3.71 -19.72
CA LEU A 89 4.33 2.70 -19.32
C LEU A 89 2.88 3.14 -19.47
N VAL A 90 2.63 4.44 -19.74
CA VAL A 90 1.27 5.01 -19.72
C VAL A 90 0.32 4.28 -20.68
N ASP A 91 0.77 3.87 -21.87
CA ASP A 91 -0.08 3.23 -22.89
C ASP A 91 0.13 1.71 -22.99
N ARG A 92 0.69 1.09 -21.94
CA ARG A 92 1.01 -0.33 -21.91
C ARG A 92 -0.08 -1.14 -21.21
N SER A 93 -0.16 -2.42 -21.57
CA SER A 93 -1.06 -3.37 -20.91
C SER A 93 -0.61 -3.66 -19.46
N PRO A 94 -1.51 -4.10 -18.57
CA PRO A 94 -1.15 -4.43 -17.18
C PRO A 94 -0.03 -5.48 -17.10
N PHE A 95 -0.01 -6.45 -18.01
CA PHE A 95 1.02 -7.49 -18.08
C PHE A 95 2.41 -6.93 -18.43
N GLU A 96 2.50 -6.03 -19.41
CA GLU A 96 3.75 -5.37 -19.75
C GLU A 96 4.26 -4.51 -18.58
N ILE A 97 3.35 -3.81 -17.92
CA ILE A 97 3.67 -2.97 -16.75
C ILE A 97 4.18 -3.83 -15.60
N ALA A 98 3.48 -4.91 -15.28
CA ALA A 98 3.87 -5.88 -14.27
C ALA A 98 5.28 -6.46 -14.54
N THR A 99 5.57 -6.76 -15.81
CA THR A 99 6.89 -7.24 -16.24
C THR A 99 7.98 -6.18 -16.04
N VAL A 100 7.73 -4.93 -16.44
CA VAL A 100 8.72 -3.85 -16.36
C VAL A 100 8.97 -3.38 -14.92
N LEU A 101 7.94 -3.38 -14.08
CA LEU A 101 8.04 -3.04 -12.66
C LEU A 101 8.45 -4.24 -11.78
N GLY A 102 8.40 -5.46 -12.34
CA GLY A 102 8.87 -6.68 -11.68
C GLY A 102 7.88 -7.30 -10.70
N THR A 103 6.59 -6.96 -10.74
CA THR A 103 5.57 -7.49 -9.82
C THR A 103 5.33 -8.99 -10.01
N CYS A 104 5.57 -9.52 -11.22
CA CYS A 104 5.41 -10.95 -11.51
C CYS A 104 6.40 -11.85 -10.73
N ASN A 105 7.50 -11.29 -10.22
CA ASN A 105 8.65 -12.07 -9.76
C ASN A 105 8.91 -11.97 -8.24
N GLY A 106 8.10 -11.25 -7.47
CA GLY A 106 8.31 -11.19 -6.03
C GLY A 106 7.43 -10.21 -5.26
N LEU A 107 7.60 -10.26 -3.94
CA LEU A 107 6.85 -9.52 -2.92
C LEU A 107 7.68 -8.36 -2.34
N GLU A 108 8.77 -7.97 -3.04
CA GLU A 108 9.68 -6.99 -2.51
C GLU A 108 9.10 -5.57 -2.56
N ALA A 109 9.48 -4.74 -1.59
CA ALA A 109 9.02 -3.36 -1.53
C ALA A 109 9.40 -2.55 -2.78
N HIS A 110 10.53 -2.86 -3.42
CA HIS A 110 11.04 -2.12 -4.58
C HIS A 110 10.37 -2.46 -5.91
N THR A 111 9.53 -3.51 -5.94
CA THR A 111 8.63 -3.83 -7.06
C THR A 111 7.20 -3.40 -6.72
N SER A 112 6.77 -3.65 -5.48
CA SER A 112 5.39 -3.42 -5.03
C SER A 112 5.04 -1.94 -4.83
N VAL A 113 5.92 -1.14 -4.19
CA VAL A 113 5.64 0.28 -3.92
C VAL A 113 5.56 1.09 -5.22
N PRO A 114 6.50 0.97 -6.19
CA PRO A 114 6.35 1.64 -7.48
C PRO A 114 5.08 1.20 -8.24
N ALA A 115 4.71 -0.08 -8.19
CA ALA A 115 3.49 -0.57 -8.82
C ALA A 115 2.23 0.04 -8.20
N ALA A 116 2.17 0.16 -6.87
CA ALA A 116 1.06 0.80 -6.17
C ALA A 116 0.93 2.28 -6.54
N ILE A 117 2.05 3.01 -6.55
CA ILE A 117 2.08 4.42 -6.94
C ILE A 117 1.69 4.59 -8.40
N PHE A 118 2.22 3.76 -9.30
CA PHE A 118 1.84 3.80 -10.71
C PHE A 118 0.35 3.51 -10.90
N SER A 119 -0.23 2.58 -10.13
CA SER A 119 -1.66 2.28 -10.17
C SER A 119 -2.52 3.49 -9.84
N PHE A 120 -2.13 4.26 -8.82
CA PHE A 120 -2.77 5.54 -8.50
C PHE A 120 -2.65 6.54 -9.66
N LEU A 121 -1.47 6.70 -10.24
CA LEU A 121 -1.25 7.61 -11.38
C LEU A 121 -2.06 7.19 -12.62
N ARG A 122 -2.17 5.88 -12.88
CA ARG A 122 -2.94 5.32 -13.99
C ARG A 122 -4.43 5.66 -13.88
N SER A 123 -4.94 5.88 -12.66
CA SER A 123 -6.34 6.25 -12.44
C SER A 123 -6.74 7.58 -13.08
N PHE A 124 -5.79 8.49 -13.33
CA PHE A 124 -6.05 9.75 -14.01
C PHE A 124 -6.32 9.60 -15.51
N SER A 125 -5.87 8.49 -16.12
CA SER A 125 -6.15 8.19 -17.52
C SER A 125 -7.51 7.53 -17.67
N LEU A 126 -8.39 8.15 -18.47
CA LEU A 126 -9.66 7.55 -18.89
C LEU A 126 -9.48 6.54 -20.03
N ASN A 127 -8.27 6.44 -20.60
CA ASN A 127 -7.91 5.46 -21.62
C ASN A 127 -7.18 4.26 -20.98
N CYS A 128 -7.82 3.63 -20.00
CA CYS A 128 -7.32 2.41 -19.38
C CYS A 128 -8.38 1.30 -19.43
N GLU A 129 -7.95 0.08 -19.15
CA GLU A 129 -8.72 -1.17 -19.17
C GLU A 129 -9.94 -1.14 -18.25
N PHE A 130 -10.00 -0.14 -17.37
CA PHE A 130 -11.03 0.06 -16.35
C PHE A 130 -11.77 1.40 -16.52
N SER A 131 -11.81 1.93 -17.75
CA SER A 131 -12.46 3.20 -18.09
C SER A 131 -13.97 3.24 -17.77
N ASP A 132 -14.63 2.08 -17.78
CA ASP A 132 -16.03 1.93 -17.39
C ASP A 132 -16.27 2.21 -15.90
N ILE A 133 -15.23 2.04 -15.06
CA ILE A 133 -15.29 2.33 -13.63
C ILE A 133 -15.14 3.84 -13.43
N GLN A 134 -16.25 4.50 -13.10
CA GLN A 134 -16.27 5.96 -12.88
C GLN A 134 -15.49 6.38 -11.64
N ASP A 135 -15.57 5.59 -10.55
CA ASP A 135 -14.90 5.91 -9.30
C ASP A 135 -13.37 5.73 -9.43
N PRO A 136 -12.56 6.78 -9.22
CA PRO A 136 -11.12 6.72 -9.43
C PRO A 136 -10.39 5.86 -8.39
N ILE A 137 -10.94 5.70 -7.19
CA ILE A 137 -10.37 4.82 -6.15
C ILE A 137 -10.57 3.37 -6.58
N LEU A 138 -11.78 3.00 -7.01
CA LEU A 138 -12.03 1.65 -7.54
C LEU A 138 -11.22 1.36 -8.79
N ARG A 139 -11.06 2.34 -9.69
CA ARG A 139 -10.21 2.21 -10.89
C ARG A 139 -8.74 1.97 -10.51
N THR A 140 -8.24 2.68 -9.49
CA THR A 140 -6.89 2.46 -8.93
C THR A 140 -6.73 1.04 -8.40
N ILE A 141 -7.68 0.58 -7.58
CA ILE A 141 -7.65 -0.76 -6.96
C ILE A 141 -7.75 -1.85 -8.03
N GLY A 142 -8.70 -1.74 -8.97
CA GLY A 142 -8.87 -2.69 -10.06
C GLY A 142 -7.61 -2.80 -10.92
N PHE A 143 -6.98 -1.67 -11.21
CA PHE A 143 -5.71 -1.69 -11.93
C PHE A 143 -4.59 -2.36 -11.11
N ALA A 144 -4.44 -2.02 -9.83
CA ALA A 144 -3.44 -2.64 -8.94
C ALA A 144 -3.58 -4.17 -8.88
N VAL A 145 -4.80 -4.69 -8.77
CA VAL A 145 -5.07 -6.14 -8.78
C VAL A 145 -4.69 -6.78 -10.12
N SER A 146 -4.83 -6.05 -11.24
CA SER A 146 -4.48 -6.58 -12.56
C SER A 146 -2.98 -6.68 -12.85
N LEU A 147 -2.12 -6.11 -12.00
CA LEU A 147 -0.66 -6.24 -12.10
C LEU A 147 -0.12 -7.59 -11.63
N ASN A 148 -0.97 -8.47 -11.09
CA ASN A 148 -0.59 -9.79 -10.57
C ASN A 148 0.49 -9.72 -9.46
N GLY A 149 0.95 -10.85 -8.94
CA GLY A 149 1.93 -10.88 -7.83
C GLY A 149 1.30 -10.62 -6.47
N ASP A 150 1.87 -9.71 -5.69
CA ASP A 150 1.40 -9.30 -4.34
C ASP A 150 0.18 -8.37 -4.42
N THR A 151 -0.91 -8.87 -4.99
CA THR A 151 -2.07 -8.03 -5.36
C THR A 151 -2.72 -7.34 -4.16
N ASP A 152 -2.78 -8.00 -3.00
CA ASP A 152 -3.35 -7.46 -1.77
C ASP A 152 -2.49 -6.33 -1.21
N THR A 153 -1.17 -6.49 -1.17
CA THR A 153 -0.26 -5.43 -0.70
C THR A 153 -0.24 -4.24 -1.66
N ILE A 154 -0.14 -4.50 -2.97
CA ILE A 154 -0.12 -3.44 -4.00
C ILE A 154 -1.45 -2.67 -3.99
N ALA A 155 -2.59 -3.37 -3.98
CA ALA A 155 -3.90 -2.73 -3.97
C ALA A 155 -4.14 -1.93 -2.68
N SER A 156 -3.71 -2.44 -1.52
CA SER A 156 -3.82 -1.73 -0.24
C SER A 156 -3.01 -0.43 -0.24
N MET A 157 -1.77 -0.48 -0.74
CA MET A 157 -0.92 0.71 -0.86
C MET A 157 -1.48 1.72 -1.87
N ALA A 158 -1.96 1.25 -3.01
CA ALA A 158 -2.55 2.10 -4.04
C ALA A 158 -3.84 2.77 -3.55
N ALA A 159 -4.69 2.02 -2.85
CA ALA A 159 -5.90 2.52 -2.22
C ALA A 159 -5.58 3.60 -1.16
N ALA A 160 -4.53 3.42 -0.36
CA ALA A 160 -4.12 4.41 0.63
C ALA A 160 -3.72 5.76 -0.03
N VAL A 161 -2.94 5.71 -1.11
CA VAL A 161 -2.55 6.92 -1.87
C VAL A 161 -3.76 7.56 -2.55
N SER A 162 -4.60 6.75 -3.21
CA SER A 162 -5.80 7.23 -3.89
C SER A 162 -6.82 7.83 -2.93
N GLY A 163 -7.08 7.17 -1.80
CA GLY A 163 -8.00 7.67 -0.77
C GLY A 163 -7.50 8.93 -0.09
N ALA A 164 -6.18 9.08 0.07
CA ALA A 164 -5.57 10.33 0.51
C ALA A 164 -5.82 11.49 -0.46
N PHE A 165 -5.77 11.23 -1.76
CA PHE A 165 -5.98 12.26 -2.79
C PHE A 165 -7.46 12.61 -2.99
N TYR A 166 -8.32 11.60 -3.23
CA TYR A 166 -9.73 11.82 -3.55
C TYR A 166 -10.62 12.00 -2.32
N GLY A 167 -10.16 11.58 -1.14
CA GLY A 167 -10.97 11.60 0.08
C GLY A 167 -12.06 10.52 0.10
N ASN A 168 -13.11 10.75 0.89
CA ASN A 168 -14.21 9.80 1.03
C ASN A 168 -15.27 9.99 -0.07
N THR A 169 -14.95 9.56 -1.30
CA THR A 169 -15.86 9.62 -2.46
C THR A 169 -16.64 8.32 -2.70
N LEU A 170 -16.19 7.22 -2.09
CA LEU A 170 -16.82 5.91 -2.25
C LEU A 170 -18.23 5.90 -1.65
N LYS A 171 -19.19 5.39 -2.41
CA LYS A 171 -20.58 5.24 -1.96
C LYS A 171 -20.67 4.21 -0.83
N ASP A 172 -21.52 4.47 0.16
CA ASP A 172 -21.73 3.60 1.34
C ASP A 172 -22.07 2.14 1.00
N GLU A 173 -22.70 1.90 -0.15
CA GLU A 173 -23.06 0.55 -0.62
C GLU A 173 -21.83 -0.26 -1.04
N ILE A 174 -20.83 0.40 -1.63
CA ILE A 174 -19.55 -0.21 -2.00
C ILE A 174 -18.75 -0.52 -0.73
N TRP A 175 -18.76 0.39 0.24
CA TRP A 175 -18.14 0.16 1.55
C TRP A 175 -18.69 -1.08 2.26
N LYS A 176 -20.02 -1.28 2.21
CA LYS A 176 -20.69 -2.43 2.84
C LYS A 176 -20.43 -3.76 2.12
N GLY A 177 -20.12 -3.74 0.83
CA GLY A 177 -19.87 -4.93 0.04
C GLY A 177 -18.41 -5.39 -0.04
N VAL A 178 -17.44 -4.48 0.18
CA VAL A 178 -16.01 -4.73 -0.13
C VAL A 178 -15.16 -5.02 1.12
N PHE A 179 -15.54 -4.55 2.31
CA PHE A 179 -14.68 -4.67 3.51
C PHE A 179 -15.45 -5.21 4.72
N GLU A 180 -15.29 -6.49 5.02
CA GLU A 180 -15.76 -7.09 6.29
C GLU A 180 -14.74 -6.92 7.44
N VAL A 181 -13.58 -6.31 7.19
CA VAL A 181 -12.53 -6.13 8.21
C VAL A 181 -12.14 -4.66 8.36
N ALA A 182 -12.71 -4.05 9.40
CA ALA A 182 -12.24 -2.88 10.15
C ALA A 182 -11.68 -1.67 9.36
N PHE A 183 -12.56 -0.72 9.06
CA PHE A 183 -12.15 0.69 9.01
C PHE A 183 -12.19 1.29 10.42
N VAL A 184 -11.06 1.82 10.88
CA VAL A 184 -11.03 2.86 11.93
C VAL A 184 -11.64 4.11 11.31
N LYS A 185 -12.97 4.22 11.35
CA LYS A 185 -13.67 5.48 11.11
C LYS A 185 -13.54 6.33 12.37
N TYR A 186 -12.39 6.99 12.55
CA TYR A 186 -12.21 7.97 13.62
C TYR A 186 -11.28 9.12 13.20
N SER A 187 -11.87 10.30 13.05
CA SER A 187 -11.40 11.55 13.68
C SER A 187 -9.89 11.81 13.78
N LEU A 188 -9.09 11.59 12.73
CA LEU A 188 -7.69 12.05 12.70
C LEU A 188 -7.56 13.55 12.39
N SER A 189 -8.62 14.20 11.91
CA SER A 189 -8.61 15.65 11.67
C SER A 189 -8.67 16.49 12.96
N SER A 190 -9.23 15.97 14.05
CA SER A 190 -9.35 16.69 15.33
C SER A 190 -8.21 16.42 16.30
N THR A 191 -7.49 15.30 16.13
CA THR A 191 -6.54 14.78 17.14
C THR A 191 -5.07 15.03 16.77
N VAL A 192 -4.80 15.59 15.59
CA VAL A 192 -3.45 16.09 15.20
C VAL A 192 -3.33 17.59 15.50
N ARG A 193 -4.02 18.09 16.52
CA ARG A 193 -3.67 19.36 17.17
C ARG A 193 -2.93 19.06 18.46
N ASP A 194 -1.67 19.49 18.46
CA ASP A 194 -0.75 19.66 19.59
C ASP A 194 -0.56 18.47 20.56
N PRO A 195 0.59 17.76 20.53
CA PRO A 195 0.91 16.69 21.48
C PRO A 195 1.18 17.18 22.92
N THR A 196 1.03 18.47 23.23
CA THR A 196 1.29 19.02 24.57
C THR A 196 0.08 19.02 25.50
N GLU A 197 -1.13 18.75 25.01
CA GLU A 197 -2.31 18.64 25.87
C GLU A 197 -2.39 17.26 26.53
N LYS A 198 -2.13 17.23 27.84
CA LYS A 198 -2.28 16.05 28.70
C LYS A 198 -3.76 15.65 28.82
N GLY A 199 -4.24 14.83 27.89
CA GLY A 199 -5.53 14.13 28.00
C GLY A 199 -5.30 12.62 27.99
N VAL A 200 -5.47 11.96 29.14
CA VAL A 200 -5.53 10.50 29.20
C VAL A 200 -6.87 10.07 28.60
N ALA A 201 -6.86 9.56 27.38
CA ALA A 201 -8.02 8.90 26.79
C ALA A 201 -8.02 7.43 27.22
N VAL A 202 -8.95 7.06 28.10
CA VAL A 202 -9.28 5.66 28.39
C VAL A 202 -9.97 5.10 27.15
N VAL A 203 -9.36 4.11 26.51
CA VAL A 203 -9.94 3.38 25.38
C VAL A 203 -10.80 2.26 25.96
N GLU A 204 -12.12 2.45 26.02
CA GLU A 204 -13.03 1.32 26.23
C GLU A 204 -13.20 0.58 24.89
N ALA A 205 -12.59 -0.60 24.80
CA ALA A 205 -12.83 -1.52 23.71
C ALA A 205 -14.27 -2.04 23.82
N MET A 206 -15.15 -1.66 22.88
CA MET A 206 -16.43 -2.34 22.74
C MET A 206 -16.19 -3.75 22.20
N ALA A 207 -16.71 -4.76 22.90
CA ALA A 207 -16.54 -6.16 22.56
C ALA A 207 -17.05 -6.46 21.14
N ALA A 208 -16.26 -7.23 20.39
CA ALA A 208 -16.63 -7.74 19.08
C ALA A 208 -17.92 -8.58 19.18
N ALA A 209 -18.87 -8.34 18.26
CA ALA A 209 -19.99 -9.23 18.08
C ALA A 209 -19.49 -10.61 17.59
N PRO A 210 -20.04 -11.73 18.09
CA PRO A 210 -19.62 -13.06 17.65
C PRO A 210 -19.97 -13.28 16.17
N ALA A 211 -19.03 -13.86 15.42
CA ALA A 211 -19.20 -14.19 14.01
C ALA A 211 -20.38 -15.15 13.79
N PRO A 212 -21.18 -14.96 12.72
CA PRO A 212 -22.26 -15.89 12.38
C PRO A 212 -21.69 -17.24 11.94
N GLN A 213 -22.23 -18.33 12.50
CA GLN A 213 -21.84 -19.69 12.12
C GLN A 213 -22.47 -20.08 10.77
N ILE A 214 -21.70 -19.97 9.69
CA ILE A 214 -22.07 -20.52 8.38
C ILE A 214 -21.71 -22.01 8.37
N ARG A 215 -22.70 -22.89 8.23
CA ARG A 215 -22.47 -24.33 8.04
C ARG A 215 -22.19 -24.61 6.57
N THR A 216 -20.95 -24.97 6.22
CA THR A 216 -20.58 -25.46 4.89
C THR A 216 -20.85 -26.98 4.77
N PRO A 217 -21.23 -27.49 3.59
CA PRO A 217 -21.43 -28.92 3.36
C PRO A 217 -20.10 -29.67 3.26
N LYS A 218 -20.06 -30.90 3.80
CA LYS A 218 -18.86 -31.76 3.83
C LYS A 218 -18.47 -32.24 2.42
N SER A 219 -17.25 -31.93 1.97
CA SER A 219 -16.66 -32.46 0.74
C SER A 219 -15.67 -33.61 1.06
N ARG A 220 -15.46 -34.54 0.10
CA ARG A 220 -14.49 -35.65 0.22
C ARG A 220 -13.21 -35.30 -0.54
N CYS A 221 -12.06 -35.63 0.04
CA CYS A 221 -10.77 -35.48 -0.62
C CYS A 221 -10.67 -36.40 -1.85
N ALA A 222 -10.40 -35.83 -3.03
CA ALA A 222 -10.34 -36.57 -4.30
C ALA A 222 -9.14 -37.53 -4.42
N VAL A 223 -8.16 -37.46 -3.50
CA VAL A 223 -6.93 -38.27 -3.56
C VAL A 223 -7.00 -39.47 -2.61
N CYS A 224 -7.58 -39.31 -1.40
CA CYS A 224 -7.62 -40.37 -0.39
C CYS A 224 -9.04 -40.79 0.02
N ASN A 225 -10.08 -40.18 -0.56
CA ASN A 225 -11.50 -40.47 -0.34
C ASN A 225 -11.98 -40.35 1.13
N GLN A 226 -11.21 -39.68 1.99
CA GLN A 226 -11.61 -39.36 3.35
C GLN A 226 -12.47 -38.09 3.41
N VAL A 227 -13.40 -38.06 4.37
CA VAL A 227 -14.28 -36.91 4.64
C VAL A 227 -13.48 -35.89 5.46
N VAL A 228 -13.27 -34.70 4.92
CA VAL A 228 -12.57 -33.61 5.59
C VAL A 228 -13.61 -32.62 6.12
N ASN A 229 -13.51 -32.26 7.41
CA ASN A 229 -14.25 -31.13 7.95
C ASN A 229 -13.46 -29.86 7.56
N GLU A 230 -14.00 -29.03 6.67
CA GLU A 230 -13.45 -27.70 6.38
C GLU A 230 -13.65 -26.81 7.62
N GLY A 231 -12.71 -26.89 8.57
CA GLY A 231 -12.76 -26.15 9.83
C GLY A 231 -11.47 -26.16 10.65
N GLU A 232 -10.46 -26.95 10.27
CA GLU A 232 -9.13 -26.88 10.86
C GLU A 232 -8.08 -26.75 9.76
N VAL A 233 -7.99 -25.55 9.16
CA VAL A 233 -6.70 -25.10 8.63
C VAL A 233 -5.93 -24.60 9.84
N VAL A 234 -5.23 -25.52 10.49
CA VAL A 234 -4.15 -25.17 11.40
C VAL A 234 -3.13 -24.43 10.55
N PHE A 235 -3.08 -23.10 10.66
CA PHE A 235 -1.91 -22.32 10.28
C PHE A 235 -0.78 -22.75 11.22
N ALA A 236 -0.13 -23.85 10.87
CA ALA A 236 1.16 -24.21 11.41
C ALA A 236 2.11 -23.09 10.97
N ALA A 237 2.37 -22.18 11.89
CA ALA A 237 3.47 -21.25 11.82
C ALA A 237 4.76 -22.05 11.60
N ASN A 238 5.19 -22.16 10.33
CA ASN A 238 6.53 -22.60 10.03
C ASN A 238 7.48 -21.47 10.43
N ARG A 239 8.00 -21.62 11.65
CA ARG A 239 9.30 -21.14 12.06
C ARG A 239 10.32 -21.49 10.97
N PHE A 240 10.81 -20.50 10.25
CA PHE A 240 12.19 -20.51 9.78
C PHE A 240 12.76 -19.11 9.96
N TRP A 241 13.98 -19.12 10.47
CA TRP A 241 14.80 -18.01 10.96
C TRP A 241 15.04 -16.92 9.91
#